data_AF-A0A444IQ97-F1
#
_entry.id   AF-A0A444IQ97-F1
#
_cell.length_a   1.000
_cell.length_b   1.000
_cell.length_c   1.000
_cell.angle_alpha   90.00
_cell.angle_beta   90.00
_cell.angle_gamma   90.00
#
_symmetry.space_group_name_H-M   'P 1'
#
loop_
_entity.id
_entity.type
_entity.pdbx_description
1 polymer ?
#
loop_
_entity_poly.entity_id
_entity_poly.type
_entity_poly.pdbx_seq_one_letter_code
_entity_poly.pdbx_strand_id
1 'polypeptide(L)'
;MNISGKLCSVLSVLTISTGAFFVSNFVGDARAAEPVKIGVAGAHSGDLASYGLPTARAAELVAEHINAQGGINGAPVELLVEDDVCKPEIATNTATKLVSAGARAVIGHICSSATKAALPIYDEANIIVISPSATDSDLTKSGNHPT
;
A
#
# COMPACT_ATOMS: atom_id res chain seq x y z
N MET A 1 39.58 44.79 0.65
CA MET A 1 38.84 43.50 0.78
C MET A 1 37.38 43.80 0.43
N ASN A 2 36.82 43.60 -0.78
CA ASN A 2 36.75 42.41 -1.66
C ASN A 2 36.69 41.11 -0.84
N ILE A 3 35.69 40.23 -0.99
CA ILE A 3 35.26 39.47 -2.19
C ILE A 3 33.73 39.20 -2.06
N SER A 4 32.84 39.56 -3.01
CA SER A 4 32.40 38.82 -4.23
C SER A 4 31.85 37.40 -3.92
N GLY A 5 30.78 36.85 -4.49
CA GLY A 5 29.91 37.19 -5.62
C GLY A 5 28.82 36.11 -5.74
N LYS A 6 27.62 36.48 -6.25
CA LYS A 6 27.13 36.08 -7.59
C LYS A 6 26.78 34.59 -7.67
N LEU A 7 25.51 34.18 -7.80
CA LEU A 7 24.87 34.11 -9.12
C LEU A 7 23.32 34.05 -9.01
N CYS A 8 22.69 35.19 -8.74
CA CYS A 8 21.27 35.39 -9.03
C CYS A 8 21.20 36.52 -10.06
N SER A 9 21.59 36.20 -11.30
CA SER A 9 21.64 37.18 -12.40
C SER A 9 20.33 37.16 -13.18
N VAL A 10 19.50 38.11 -12.79
CA VAL A 10 18.48 38.82 -13.56
C VAL A 10 19.01 39.25 -14.94
N LEU A 11 18.27 38.95 -16.01
CA LEU A 11 18.03 39.76 -17.23
C LEU A 11 17.29 38.84 -18.21
N SER A 12 16.17 39.18 -18.85
CA SER A 12 15.81 40.48 -19.39
C SER A 12 14.30 40.51 -19.66
N VAL A 13 13.61 41.44 -18.99
CA VAL A 13 12.28 41.90 -19.39
C VAL A 13 12.49 42.89 -20.55
N LEU A 14 12.00 42.55 -21.74
CA LEU A 14 11.85 43.49 -22.84
C LEU A 14 10.35 43.68 -23.08
N THR A 15 9.86 44.85 -22.67
CA THR A 15 8.51 45.35 -22.87
C THR A 15 8.29 45.75 -24.33
N ILE A 16 7.33 45.10 -25.02
CA ILE A 16 6.66 45.67 -26.20
C ILE A 16 5.15 45.35 -26.17
N SER A 17 4.37 46.43 -26.13
CA SER A 17 2.98 46.63 -26.60
C SER A 17 1.81 45.80 -26.05
N THR A 18 0.91 46.52 -25.37
CA THR A 18 -0.56 46.48 -25.52
C THR A 18 -1.23 45.12 -25.79
N GLY A 19 -1.67 44.49 -24.71
CA GLY A 19 -2.61 43.38 -24.71
C GLY A 19 -2.63 42.75 -23.33
N ALA A 20 -3.53 43.19 -22.45
CA ALA A 20 -3.66 42.68 -21.10
C ALA A 20 -4.17 41.23 -21.12
N PHE A 21 -3.29 40.27 -21.38
CA PHE A 21 -3.52 38.85 -21.13
C PHE A 21 -3.19 38.58 -19.67
N PHE A 22 -4.22 38.59 -18.82
CA PHE A 22 -4.15 38.02 -17.48
C PHE A 22 -3.88 36.52 -17.62
N VAL A 23 -2.62 36.11 -17.54
CA VAL A 23 -2.25 34.69 -17.42
C VAL A 23 -2.62 34.26 -16.00
N SER A 24 -3.87 33.83 -15.84
CA SER A 24 -4.32 33.11 -14.65
C SER A 24 -3.49 31.83 -14.55
N ASN A 25 -2.50 31.84 -13.67
CA ASN A 25 -1.77 30.63 -13.31
C ASN A 25 -2.76 29.75 -12.55
N PHE A 26 -3.38 28.81 -13.26
CA PHE A 26 -4.07 27.68 -12.65
C PHE A 26 -3.00 26.85 -11.93
N VAL A 27 -2.75 27.19 -10.66
CA VAL A 27 -2.11 26.28 -9.72
C VAL A 27 -3.13 25.17 -9.53
N GLY A 28 -2.94 24.07 -10.26
CA GLY A 28 -3.70 22.85 -10.03
C GLY A 28 -3.53 22.48 -8.57
N ASP A 29 -4.65 22.37 -7.86
CA ASP A 29 -4.71 21.93 -6.48
C ASP A 29 -4.15 20.50 -6.42
N ALA A 30 -2.86 20.37 -6.12
CA ALA A 30 -2.20 19.08 -5.94
C ALA A 30 -2.65 18.51 -4.60
N ARG A 31 -3.92 18.08 -4.54
CA ARG A 31 -4.40 17.25 -3.44
C ARG A 31 -3.53 16.00 -3.45
N ALA A 32 -2.76 15.82 -2.39
CA ALA A 32 -1.98 14.60 -2.18
C ALA A 32 -2.92 13.41 -2.35
N ALA A 33 -2.59 12.51 -3.28
CA ALA A 33 -3.42 11.34 -3.55
C ALA A 33 -3.49 10.46 -2.29
N GLU A 34 -4.69 9.99 -1.95
CA GLU A 34 -4.87 9.12 -0.79
C GLU A 34 -4.08 7.82 -0.95
N PRO A 35 -3.41 7.32 0.10
CA PRO A 35 -2.59 6.13 -0.01
C PRO A 35 -3.39 4.88 -0.41
N VAL A 36 -2.80 4.06 -1.28
CA VAL A 36 -3.30 2.72 -1.57
C VAL A 36 -2.86 1.79 -0.45
N LYS A 37 -3.78 1.47 0.46
CA LYS A 37 -3.51 0.60 1.61
C LYS A 37 -3.54 -0.87 1.22
N ILE A 38 -2.47 -1.61 1.51
CA ILE A 38 -2.36 -3.05 1.27
C ILE A 38 -2.12 -3.75 2.60
N GLY A 39 -2.98 -4.70 2.95
CA GLY A 39 -2.81 -5.52 4.15
C GLY A 39 -1.70 -6.55 3.96
N VAL A 40 -0.92 -6.79 5.00
CA VAL A 40 0.08 -7.87 5.05
C VAL A 40 -0.16 -8.68 6.33
N ALA A 41 -0.94 -9.74 6.18
CA ALA A 41 -1.38 -10.59 7.28
C ALA A 41 -0.58 -11.89 7.34
N GLY A 42 -0.08 -12.25 8.51
CA GLY A 42 0.58 -13.54 8.69
C GLY A 42 1.26 -13.67 10.04
N ALA A 43 1.98 -14.78 10.24
CA ALA A 43 2.71 -15.05 11.47
C ALA A 43 4.01 -14.23 11.49
N HIS A 44 3.95 -13.02 12.02
CA HIS A 44 5.11 -12.11 12.13
C HIS A 44 5.82 -12.26 13.48
N SER A 45 5.22 -12.98 14.42
CA SER A 45 5.85 -13.44 15.64
C SER A 45 5.52 -14.92 15.93
N GLY A 46 6.05 -15.44 17.03
CA GLY A 46 5.87 -16.84 17.44
C GLY A 46 6.66 -17.84 16.59
N ASP A 47 6.30 -19.11 16.70
CA ASP A 47 7.07 -20.24 16.17
C ASP A 47 7.18 -20.26 14.63
N LEU A 48 6.27 -19.57 13.96
CA LEU A 48 6.19 -19.51 12.49
C LEU A 48 6.61 -18.15 11.92
N ALA A 49 7.24 -17.30 12.73
CA ALA A 49 7.81 -16.01 12.30
C ALA A 49 8.77 -16.13 11.11
N SER A 50 9.45 -17.27 10.97
CA SER A 50 10.34 -17.58 9.84
C SER A 50 9.62 -17.59 8.49
N TYR A 51 8.29 -17.75 8.46
CA TYR A 51 7.49 -17.66 7.24
C TYR A 51 6.92 -16.24 7.01
N GLY A 52 6.49 -15.54 8.08
CA GLY A 52 5.87 -14.22 7.96
C GLY A 52 6.83 -13.06 7.81
N LEU A 53 7.95 -13.06 8.54
CA LEU A 53 8.93 -11.99 8.46
C LEU A 53 9.48 -11.79 7.04
N PRO A 54 9.88 -12.85 6.28
CA PRO A 54 10.32 -12.68 4.91
C PRO A 54 9.22 -12.12 3.99
N THR A 55 7.97 -12.55 4.19
CA THR A 55 6.82 -12.06 3.42
C THR A 55 6.59 -10.56 3.65
N ALA A 56 6.60 -10.13 4.91
CA ALA A 56 6.44 -8.72 5.27
C ALA A 56 7.59 -7.85 4.73
N ARG A 57 8.84 -8.33 4.85
CA ARG A 57 10.00 -7.64 4.29
C ARG A 57 9.96 -7.54 2.76
N ALA A 58 9.52 -8.60 2.08
CA ALA A 58 9.36 -8.55 0.63
C ALA A 58 8.31 -7.52 0.21
N ALA A 59 7.17 -7.45 0.90
CA ALA A 59 6.15 -6.44 0.65
C ALA A 59 6.67 -5.02 0.88
N GLU A 60 7.41 -4.80 1.98
CA GLU A 60 8.04 -3.51 2.32
C GLU A 60 9.00 -3.04 1.22
N LEU A 61 9.92 -3.89 0.78
CA LEU A 61 10.87 -3.56 -0.29
C LEU A 61 10.17 -3.19 -1.61
N VAL A 62 9.08 -3.90 -1.96
CA VAL A 62 8.32 -3.61 -3.18
C VAL A 62 7.53 -2.31 -3.03
N ALA A 63 6.91 -2.06 -1.87
CA ALA A 63 6.21 -0.81 -1.61
C ALA A 63 7.16 0.40 -1.66
N GLU A 64 8.34 0.29 -1.06
CA GLU A 64 9.39 1.31 -1.15
C GLU A 64 9.80 1.57 -2.60
N HIS A 65 10.01 0.51 -3.38
CA HIS A 65 10.37 0.63 -4.80
C HIS A 65 9.28 1.34 -5.62
N ILE A 66 8.02 0.94 -5.45
CA ILE A 66 6.87 1.56 -6.13
C ILE A 66 6.72 3.02 -5.72
N ASN A 67 6.86 3.33 -4.44
CA ASN A 67 6.75 4.69 -3.92
C ASN A 67 7.88 5.58 -4.42
N ALA A 68 9.10 5.07 -4.53
CA ALA A 68 10.23 5.77 -5.14
C ALA A 68 10.00 6.10 -6.62
N GLN A 69 9.11 5.35 -7.31
CA GLN A 69 8.70 5.60 -8.70
C GLN A 69 7.48 6.52 -8.83
N GLY A 70 7.01 7.13 -7.73
CA GLY A 70 5.85 8.02 -7.71
C GLY A 70 4.54 7.34 -7.35
N GLY A 71 4.57 6.09 -6.88
CA GLY A 71 3.39 5.37 -6.40
C GLY A 71 2.50 4.80 -7.51
N ILE A 72 1.36 4.25 -7.12
CA ILE A 72 0.35 3.71 -8.04
C ILE A 72 -0.57 4.84 -8.48
N ASN A 73 -0.53 5.23 -9.75
CA ASN A 73 -1.30 6.37 -10.28
C ASN A 73 -1.08 7.68 -9.50
N GLY A 74 0.13 7.90 -8.96
CA GLY A 74 0.46 9.07 -8.14
C GLY A 74 0.11 8.92 -6.65
N ALA A 75 -0.51 7.82 -6.24
CA ALA A 75 -0.83 7.52 -4.84
C ALA A 75 0.26 6.63 -4.21
N PRO A 76 0.77 6.97 -3.02
CA PRO A 76 1.74 6.11 -2.33
C PRO A 76 1.05 4.82 -1.85
N VAL A 77 1.79 3.71 -1.86
CA VAL A 77 1.41 2.46 -1.22
C VAL A 77 1.71 2.54 0.27
N GLU A 78 0.71 2.23 1.10
CA GLU A 78 0.84 2.09 2.55
C GLU A 78 0.60 0.63 2.93
N LEU A 79 1.52 0.03 3.68
CA LEU A 79 1.36 -1.34 4.16
C LEU A 79 0.74 -1.36 5.55
N LEU A 80 -0.32 -2.14 5.71
CA LEU A 80 -0.96 -2.43 6.99
C LEU A 80 -0.52 -3.83 7.44
N VAL A 81 0.54 -3.91 8.23
CA VAL A 81 1.12 -5.18 8.68
C VAL A 81 0.42 -5.66 9.94
N GLU A 82 -0.18 -6.84 9.90
CA GLU A 82 -0.89 -7.42 11.05
C GLU A 82 -0.42 -8.85 11.33
N ASP A 83 -0.12 -9.11 12.61
CA ASP A 83 0.33 -10.41 13.08
C ASP A 83 -0.87 -11.27 13.51
N ASP A 84 -1.06 -12.40 12.83
CA ASP A 84 -2.10 -13.38 13.17
C ASP A 84 -1.58 -14.55 14.01
N VAL A 85 -0.26 -14.61 14.26
CA VAL A 85 0.46 -15.70 14.94
C VAL A 85 0.06 -17.11 14.47
N CYS A 86 -0.38 -17.26 13.22
CA CYS A 86 -0.90 -18.50 12.64
C CYS A 86 -2.12 -19.08 13.38
N LYS A 87 -2.93 -18.24 14.04
CA LYS A 87 -4.11 -18.70 14.80
C LYS A 87 -5.42 -18.27 14.13
N PRO A 88 -6.36 -19.19 13.89
CA PRO A 88 -7.66 -18.86 13.29
C PRO A 88 -8.42 -17.73 14.00
N GLU A 89 -8.46 -17.76 15.32
CA GLU A 89 -9.16 -16.76 16.15
C GLU A 89 -8.53 -15.36 16.10
N ILE A 90 -7.22 -15.28 15.87
CA ILE A 90 -6.53 -14.00 15.72
C ILE A 90 -6.69 -13.52 14.27
N ALA A 91 -6.64 -14.42 13.30
CA ALA A 91 -6.80 -14.13 11.89
C ALA A 91 -8.16 -13.47 11.56
N THR A 92 -9.25 -13.88 12.21
CA THR A 92 -10.56 -13.21 12.04
C THR A 92 -10.56 -11.77 12.54
N ASN A 93 -9.88 -11.51 13.67
CA ASN A 93 -9.71 -10.15 14.19
C ASN A 93 -8.81 -9.32 13.28
N THR A 94 -7.70 -9.89 12.80
CA THR A 94 -6.80 -9.28 11.82
C THR A 94 -7.54 -8.91 10.54
N ALA A 95 -8.38 -9.78 10.01
CA ALA A 95 -9.20 -9.50 8.83
C ALA A 95 -10.14 -8.33 9.05
N THR A 96 -10.89 -8.34 10.16
CA THR A 96 -11.79 -7.23 10.54
C THR A 96 -11.04 -5.90 10.66
N LYS A 97 -9.85 -5.89 11.28
CA LYS A 97 -9.02 -4.69 11.39
C LYS A 97 -8.58 -4.17 10.03
N LEU A 98 -8.09 -5.04 9.14
CA LEU A 98 -7.62 -4.66 7.81
C LEU A 98 -8.76 -4.09 6.95
N VAL A 99 -9.94 -4.72 6.99
CA VAL A 99 -11.15 -4.20 6.35
C VAL A 99 -11.48 -2.80 6.91
N SER A 100 -11.53 -2.66 8.23
CA SER A 100 -11.89 -1.40 8.90
C SER A 100 -10.88 -0.27 8.63
N ALA A 101 -9.61 -0.62 8.46
CA ALA A 101 -8.54 0.31 8.15
C ALA A 101 -8.52 0.75 6.67
N GLY A 102 -9.36 0.13 5.82
CA GLY A 102 -9.50 0.45 4.41
C GLY A 102 -8.46 -0.24 3.52
N ALA A 103 -8.00 -1.43 3.88
CA ALA A 103 -7.16 -2.23 3.00
C ALA A 103 -7.87 -2.50 1.66
N ARG A 104 -7.18 -2.28 0.54
CA ARG A 104 -7.75 -2.49 -0.80
C ARG A 104 -7.52 -3.90 -1.34
N ALA A 105 -6.49 -4.56 -0.83
CA ALA A 105 -6.14 -5.96 -1.06
C ALA A 105 -5.28 -6.45 0.13
N VAL A 106 -5.16 -7.77 0.29
CA VAL A 106 -4.36 -8.39 1.35
C VAL A 106 -3.39 -9.41 0.77
N ILE A 107 -2.14 -9.32 1.22
CA ILE A 107 -1.10 -10.34 1.05
C ILE A 107 -1.08 -11.17 2.33
N GLY A 108 -1.40 -12.46 2.23
CA GLY A 108 -1.65 -13.33 3.39
C GLY A 108 -3.00 -14.02 3.28
N HIS A 109 -3.52 -14.66 4.32
CA HIS A 109 -2.77 -15.15 5.47
C HIS A 109 -1.82 -16.28 5.06
N ILE A 110 -0.81 -16.54 5.89
CA ILE A 110 0.27 -17.50 5.57
C ILE A 110 -0.14 -18.94 5.88
N CYS A 111 -0.82 -19.13 7.00
CA CYS A 111 -1.23 -20.45 7.45
C CYS A 111 -2.60 -20.81 6.92
N SER A 112 -2.76 -22.02 6.37
CA SER A 112 -4.03 -22.45 5.79
C SER A 112 -5.23 -22.37 6.76
N SER A 113 -5.04 -22.66 8.04
CA SER A 113 -6.09 -22.53 9.05
C SER A 113 -6.50 -21.08 9.30
N ALA A 114 -5.54 -20.15 9.35
CA ALA A 114 -5.77 -18.72 9.45
C ALA A 114 -6.46 -18.17 8.19
N THR A 115 -5.97 -18.56 7.01
CA THR A 115 -6.57 -18.19 5.71
C THR A 115 -8.03 -18.63 5.63
N LYS A 116 -8.33 -19.91 5.94
CA LYS A 116 -9.71 -20.42 5.95
C LYS A 116 -10.64 -19.61 6.86
N ALA A 117 -10.16 -19.18 8.02
CA ALA A 117 -10.95 -18.43 8.98
C ALA A 117 -11.19 -16.97 8.56
N ALA A 118 -10.20 -16.34 7.93
CA ALA A 118 -10.27 -14.93 7.53
C ALA A 118 -11.01 -14.69 6.21
N LEU A 119 -10.96 -15.63 5.27
CA LEU A 119 -11.51 -15.48 3.92
C LEU A 119 -12.97 -15.00 3.85
N PRO A 120 -13.92 -15.52 4.65
CA PRO A 120 -15.31 -15.07 4.58
C PRO A 120 -15.49 -13.57 4.87
N ILE A 121 -14.63 -12.99 5.72
CA ILE A 121 -14.68 -11.57 6.10
C ILE A 121 -14.19 -10.70 4.93
N TYR A 122 -13.14 -11.14 4.24
CA TYR A 122 -12.64 -10.43 3.06
C TYR A 122 -13.58 -10.54 1.86
N ASP A 123 -14.22 -11.69 1.69
CA ASP A 123 -15.23 -11.92 0.66
C ASP A 123 -16.43 -10.96 0.81
N GLU A 124 -16.98 -10.87 2.03
CA GLU A 124 -18.07 -9.94 2.34
C GLU A 124 -17.67 -8.47 2.07
N ALA A 125 -16.41 -8.14 2.32
CA ALA A 125 -15.85 -6.81 2.07
C ALA A 125 -15.39 -6.58 0.61
N ASN A 126 -15.47 -7.58 -0.28
CA ASN A 126 -14.93 -7.54 -1.65
C ASN A 126 -13.44 -7.17 -1.72
N ILE A 127 -12.63 -7.69 -0.80
CA ILE A 127 -11.18 -7.46 -0.71
C ILE A 127 -10.44 -8.69 -1.19
N ILE A 128 -9.64 -8.53 -2.25
CA ILE A 128 -8.85 -9.61 -2.80
C ILE A 128 -7.74 -10.04 -1.85
N VAL A 129 -7.57 -11.36 -1.72
CA VAL A 129 -6.59 -11.98 -0.82
C VAL A 129 -5.64 -12.90 -1.60
N ILE A 130 -4.32 -12.69 -1.46
CA ILE A 130 -3.29 -13.50 -2.10
C ILE A 130 -2.42 -14.14 -1.01
N SER A 131 -2.60 -15.44 -0.76
CA SER A 131 -1.73 -16.18 0.15
C SER A 131 -0.45 -16.65 -0.55
N PRO A 132 0.74 -16.38 0.02
CA PRO A 132 2.00 -16.86 -0.55
C PRO A 132 2.33 -18.32 -0.18
N SER A 133 1.60 -18.94 0.75
CA SER A 133 2.02 -20.20 1.38
C SER A 133 0.92 -21.15 1.82
N ALA A 134 -0.36 -20.75 1.82
CA ALA A 134 -1.42 -21.66 2.23
C ALA A 134 -1.63 -22.77 1.18
N THR A 135 -1.37 -24.03 1.56
CA THR A 135 -1.38 -25.18 0.62
C THR A 135 -2.49 -26.20 0.86
N ASP A 136 -3.34 -25.99 1.87
CA ASP A 136 -4.43 -26.92 2.17
C ASP A 136 -5.43 -27.00 1.00
N SER A 137 -5.72 -28.22 0.55
CA SER A 137 -6.52 -28.44 -0.66
C SER A 137 -7.97 -27.99 -0.55
N ASP A 138 -8.51 -27.86 0.66
CA ASP A 138 -9.91 -27.43 0.84
C ASP A 138 -10.09 -25.95 0.46
N LEU A 139 -9.02 -25.15 0.50
CA LEU A 139 -9.05 -23.76 0.01
C LEU A 139 -9.36 -23.68 -1.49
N THR A 140 -9.09 -24.75 -2.24
CA THR A 140 -9.43 -24.85 -3.67
C THR A 140 -10.68 -25.69 -3.91
N LYS A 141 -10.83 -26.81 -3.19
CA LYS A 141 -11.89 -27.80 -3.44
C LYS A 141 -13.26 -27.41 -2.89
N SER A 142 -13.33 -26.41 -2.01
CA SER A 142 -14.61 -25.90 -1.51
C SER A 142 -15.54 -25.42 -2.63
N GLY A 143 -14.99 -25.10 -3.82
CA GLY A 143 -15.73 -24.49 -4.93
C GLY A 143 -16.13 -23.04 -4.65
N ASN A 144 -15.83 -22.54 -3.45
CA ASN A 144 -15.98 -21.16 -3.07
C ASN A 144 -14.62 -20.49 -3.31
N HIS A 145 -14.57 -19.62 -4.32
CA HIS A 145 -13.41 -18.82 -4.67
C HIS A 145 -13.72 -17.35 -4.32
N PRO A 146 -13.83 -17.03 -3.02
CA PRO A 146 -14.05 -15.67 -2.58
C PRO A 146 -12.97 -14.77 -3.16
N THR A 147 -13.37 -13.58 -3.61
CA THR A 147 -12.51 -12.67 -4.37
C THR A 147 -11.31 -12.24 -3.55
#